data_AF-A0A1C5NG97-F1
#
_entry.id   AF-A0A1C5NG97-F1
#
_cell.length_a   1.000
_cell.length_b   1.000
_cell.length_c   1.000
_cell.angle_alpha   90.00
_cell.angle_beta   90.00
_cell.angle_gamma   90.00
#
_symmetry.space_group_name_H-M   'P 1'
#
loop_
_entity.id
_entity.type
_entity.pdbx_description
1 polymer ?
#
loop_
_entity_poly.entity_id
_entity_poly.type
_entity_poly.pdbx_seq_one_letter_code
_entity_poly.pdbx_strand_id
1 'polypeptide(L)'
;MEFLTDGIMALTWQQLVMYAVGITLIWLAIKKGFEPALLLPMGFGAILVNLPFSGVVNQTLTGGIHANGVIEWMFHVGIEASEVMPILLFIGIGAMIDFGPLLSGPSLFLFGAGAQFGIFAAILVAALLGFRLTDAASIGIIGAADGPTSILVSQVLGSRYIGAIAVAAYSYMALVPIVQPFAIRLVTTKKERCIHMDYNPKSVSKIIRIAFPIAVTMIVGLVAPQSVALVGFLMFGNLIRECGVLGTMSDTAQNILANLITLLLGITISFSMRADQFVTKDTLLILVIGLFAFVMDTIGGVLLAKFMNLFLKKKINPMIGGAGISAFPMSSRVIQKMAMEEDPTNVILMQAAGANVSGQIASVIAGGMVINLAASCDQANTVMAALTIMGKGMAGIFAAILIILLLVWILRKVSR
;
A
#
# COMPACT_ATOMS: atom_id res chain seq x y z
N MET A 1 1.69 22.65 42.94
CA MET A 1 1.08 21.30 43.04
C MET A 1 -0.03 21.12 42.01
N GLU A 2 -0.88 22.14 41.77
CA GLU A 2 -1.94 22.09 40.73
C GLU A 2 -1.42 21.76 39.32
N PHE A 3 -0.30 22.36 38.88
CA PHE A 3 0.34 22.02 37.58
C PHE A 3 0.63 20.52 37.37
N LEU A 4 0.89 19.76 38.44
CA LEU A 4 1.15 18.31 38.35
C LEU A 4 -0.13 17.50 38.15
N THR A 5 -1.29 18.04 38.55
CA THR A 5 -2.60 17.40 38.41
C THR A 5 -3.39 17.91 37.20
N ASP A 6 -3.10 19.12 36.71
CA ASP A 6 -3.83 19.74 35.59
C ASP A 6 -3.80 18.88 34.32
N GLY A 7 -2.65 18.28 34.01
CA GLY A 7 -2.53 17.35 32.88
C GLY A 7 -3.35 16.08 33.05
N ILE A 8 -3.51 15.58 34.28
CA ILE A 8 -4.32 14.39 34.57
C ILE A 8 -5.81 14.75 34.55
N MET A 9 -6.18 15.91 35.08
CA MET A 9 -7.57 16.38 35.11
C MET A 9 -8.11 16.79 33.74
N ALA A 10 -7.23 17.18 32.81
CA ALA A 10 -7.58 17.51 31.43
C ALA A 10 -7.76 16.29 30.51
N LEU A 11 -7.52 15.06 31.02
CA LEU A 11 -7.66 13.85 30.21
C LEU A 11 -9.11 13.59 29.84
N THR A 12 -9.35 13.46 28.54
CA THR A 12 -10.64 13.00 28.00
C THR A 12 -10.67 11.49 27.85
N TRP A 13 -11.87 10.90 27.86
CA TRP A 13 -12.00 9.46 27.65
C TRP A 13 -11.51 9.03 26.26
N GLN A 14 -11.65 9.88 25.24
CA GLN A 14 -11.14 9.60 23.90
C GLN A 14 -9.61 9.54 23.88
N GLN A 15 -8.92 10.39 24.64
CA GLN A 15 -7.45 10.32 24.77
C GLN A 15 -7.02 9.03 25.45
N LEU A 16 -7.74 8.55 26.47
CA LEU A 16 -7.48 7.25 27.10
C LEU A 16 -7.62 6.08 26.11
N VAL A 17 -8.63 6.13 25.22
CA VAL A 17 -8.76 5.17 24.12
C VAL A 17 -7.55 5.23 23.19
N MET A 18 -7.09 6.43 22.83
CA MET A 18 -5.90 6.57 21.99
C MET A 18 -4.63 6.09 22.65
N TYR A 19 -4.49 6.22 23.98
CA TYR A 19 -3.36 5.61 24.69
C TYR A 19 -3.42 4.09 24.64
N ALA A 20 -4.60 3.49 24.80
CA ALA A 20 -4.78 2.06 24.65
C ALA A 20 -4.43 1.59 23.22
N VAL A 21 -4.83 2.34 22.19
CA VAL A 21 -4.45 2.08 20.79
C VAL A 21 -2.94 2.19 20.62
N GLY A 22 -2.31 3.27 21.09
CA GLY A 22 -0.86 3.49 21.00
C GLY A 22 -0.06 2.37 21.68
N ILE A 23 -0.45 1.98 22.89
CA ILE A 23 0.16 0.86 23.63
C ILE A 23 -0.03 -0.46 22.87
N THR A 24 -1.21 -0.69 22.26
CA THR A 24 -1.47 -1.89 21.47
C THR A 24 -0.57 -1.95 20.24
N LEU A 25 -0.37 -0.84 19.53
CA LEU A 25 0.54 -0.76 18.38
C LEU A 25 2.00 -1.04 18.79
N ILE A 26 2.45 -0.45 19.90
CA ILE A 26 3.78 -0.71 20.48
C ILE A 26 3.92 -2.20 20.85
N TRP A 27 2.89 -2.79 21.45
CA TRP A 27 2.90 -4.21 21.81
C TRP A 27 2.97 -5.13 20.59
N LEU A 28 2.22 -4.82 19.52
CA LEU A 28 2.29 -5.56 18.25
C LEU A 28 3.68 -5.44 17.61
N ALA A 29 4.27 -4.25 17.63
CA ALA A 29 5.62 -4.02 17.13
C ALA A 29 6.66 -4.86 17.89
N ILE A 30 6.66 -4.79 19.23
CA ILE A 30 7.72 -5.40 20.05
C ILE A 30 7.50 -6.90 20.25
N LYS A 31 6.30 -7.33 20.65
CA LYS A 31 6.03 -8.73 21.03
C LYS A 31 5.73 -9.62 19.83
N LYS A 32 5.04 -9.07 18.82
CA LYS A 32 4.63 -9.84 17.63
C LYS A 32 5.54 -9.62 16.43
N GLY A 33 6.39 -8.59 16.46
CA GLY A 33 7.30 -8.28 15.36
C GLY A 33 6.57 -7.82 14.09
N PHE A 34 5.36 -7.28 14.23
CA PHE A 34 4.58 -6.79 13.09
C PHE A 34 5.07 -5.38 12.72
N GLU A 35 5.67 -5.23 11.54
CA GLU A 35 6.19 -3.97 10.99
C GLU A 35 6.74 -3.00 12.06
N PRO A 36 7.72 -3.44 12.89
CA PRO A 36 8.12 -2.70 14.07
C PRO A 36 8.70 -1.33 13.73
N ALA A 37 9.35 -1.20 12.57
CA ALA A 37 9.92 0.06 12.09
C ALA A 37 8.87 1.16 11.92
N LEU A 38 7.61 0.80 11.67
CA LEU A 38 6.51 1.74 11.46
C LEU A 38 5.55 1.78 12.65
N LEU A 39 5.14 0.61 13.16
CA LEU A 39 4.15 0.52 14.25
C LEU A 39 4.67 1.12 15.57
N LEU A 40 5.98 0.99 15.86
CA LEU A 40 6.54 1.52 17.09
C LEU A 40 6.55 3.07 17.09
N PRO A 41 7.11 3.78 16.09
CA PRO A 41 7.02 5.25 16.04
C PRO A 41 5.58 5.75 15.98
N MET A 42 4.70 5.07 15.26
CA MET A 42 3.28 5.44 15.15
C MET A 42 2.55 5.28 16.48
N GLY A 43 2.73 4.15 17.17
CA GLY A 43 2.12 3.90 18.47
C GLY A 43 2.61 4.86 19.56
N PHE A 44 3.91 5.17 19.57
CA PHE A 44 4.45 6.18 20.49
C PHE A 44 3.97 7.59 20.13
N GLY A 45 3.96 7.95 18.84
CA GLY A 45 3.41 9.21 18.36
C GLY A 45 1.93 9.39 18.70
N ALA A 46 1.13 8.32 18.62
CA ALA A 46 -0.28 8.34 19.01
C ALA A 46 -0.47 8.71 20.49
N ILE A 47 0.46 8.31 21.36
CA ILE A 47 0.46 8.76 22.76
C ILE A 47 0.84 10.25 22.83
N LEU A 48 1.91 10.66 22.15
CA LEU A 48 2.41 12.04 22.18
C LEU A 48 1.38 13.07 21.73
N VAL A 49 0.69 12.85 20.61
CA VAL A 49 -0.30 13.80 20.07
C VAL A 49 -1.57 13.90 20.92
N ASN A 50 -1.79 12.92 21.80
CA ASN A 50 -2.96 12.85 22.68
C ASN A 50 -2.65 13.21 24.14
N LEU A 51 -1.41 13.60 24.46
CA LEU A 51 -1.10 14.21 25.76
C LEU A 51 -1.83 15.56 25.87
N PRO A 52 -2.48 15.87 27.00
CA PRO A 52 -3.03 17.19 27.24
C PRO A 52 -1.95 18.26 27.14
N PHE A 53 -2.24 19.35 26.44
CA PHE A 53 -1.30 20.45 26.20
C PHE A 53 0.02 20.00 25.54
N SER A 54 -0.04 18.99 24.66
CA SER A 54 1.16 18.47 24.01
C SER A 54 1.80 19.49 23.07
N GLY A 55 3.06 19.82 23.33
CA GLY A 55 3.85 20.72 22.48
C GLY A 55 4.27 20.12 21.14
N VAL A 56 3.87 18.88 20.82
CA VAL A 56 4.07 18.29 19.49
C VAL A 56 2.98 18.68 18.50
N VAL A 57 1.89 19.27 19.00
CA VAL A 57 0.76 19.83 18.25
C VAL A 57 0.76 21.34 18.46
N ASN A 58 0.22 22.11 17.51
CA ASN A 58 0.13 23.55 17.59
C ASN A 58 -0.62 23.98 18.85
N GLN A 59 -0.01 24.90 19.60
CA GLN A 59 -0.56 25.39 20.86
C GLN A 59 -0.39 26.89 20.98
N THR A 60 -1.35 27.53 21.65
CA THR A 60 -1.24 28.93 22.05
C THR A 60 -0.74 28.98 23.49
N LEU A 61 0.50 29.41 23.67
CA LEU A 61 1.14 29.55 24.97
C LEU A 61 0.65 30.82 25.68
N THR A 62 0.87 30.86 26.99
CA THR A 62 0.59 32.03 27.84
C THR A 62 1.25 33.28 27.26
N GLY A 63 0.47 34.34 27.04
CA GLY A 63 0.94 35.57 26.37
C GLY A 63 0.61 35.64 24.88
N GLY A 64 -0.17 34.71 24.33
CA GLY A 64 -0.65 34.75 22.94
C GLY A 64 0.38 34.27 21.91
N ILE A 65 1.45 33.62 22.35
CA ILE A 65 2.49 33.09 21.46
C ILE A 65 2.00 31.77 20.86
N HIS A 66 1.82 31.74 19.54
CA HIS A 66 1.52 30.51 18.81
C HIS A 66 2.81 29.71 18.60
N ALA A 67 2.93 28.57 19.27
CA ALA A 67 4.04 27.65 19.09
C ALA A 67 3.63 26.51 18.14
N ASN A 68 4.44 26.32 17.09
CA ASN A 68 4.18 25.25 16.13
C ASN A 68 4.65 23.90 16.69
N GLY A 69 3.74 22.93 16.70
CA GLY A 69 4.03 21.57 17.11
C GLY A 69 4.88 20.86 16.06
N VAL A 70 5.96 20.19 16.50
CA VAL A 70 6.89 19.55 15.56
C VAL A 70 6.24 18.44 14.73
N ILE A 71 5.35 17.63 15.32
CA ILE A 71 4.67 16.53 14.61
C ILE A 71 3.64 17.10 13.63
N GLU A 72 2.88 18.12 14.04
CA GLU A 72 1.94 18.82 13.17
C GLU A 72 2.63 19.49 11.99
N TRP A 73 3.75 20.19 12.23
CA TRP A 73 4.54 20.82 11.19
C TRP A 73 5.11 19.78 10.20
N MET A 74 5.66 18.68 10.71
CA MET A 74 6.16 17.57 9.88
C MET A 74 5.03 16.97 9.03
N PHE A 75 3.81 16.89 9.56
CA PHE A 75 2.66 16.38 8.82
C PHE A 75 2.28 17.34 7.70
N HIS A 76 2.13 18.62 7.99
CA HIS A 76 1.77 19.63 7.00
C HIS A 76 2.81 19.76 5.88
N VAL A 77 4.11 19.74 6.21
CA VAL A 77 5.18 19.92 5.22
C VAL A 77 5.53 18.61 4.51
N GLY A 78 5.69 17.54 5.28
CA GLY A 78 6.21 16.26 4.80
C GLY A 78 5.16 15.38 4.11
N ILE A 79 3.89 15.56 4.45
CA ILE A 79 2.77 14.76 3.93
C ILE A 79 1.77 15.66 3.20
N GLU A 80 1.16 16.65 3.84
CA GLU A 80 0.07 17.44 3.25
C GLU A 80 0.48 18.34 2.08
N ALA A 81 1.64 18.99 2.14
CA ALA A 81 2.04 19.96 1.13
C ALA A 81 2.51 19.34 -0.19
N SER A 82 3.15 18.17 -0.13
CA SER A 82 3.84 17.59 -1.29
C SER A 82 4.07 16.09 -1.24
N GLU A 83 3.66 15.43 -0.15
CA GLU A 83 3.88 13.99 0.03
C GLU A 83 5.34 13.55 -0.14
N VAL A 84 6.27 14.46 0.15
CA VAL A 84 7.70 14.23 -0.10
C VAL A 84 8.21 13.03 0.69
N MET A 85 7.75 12.82 1.93
CA MET A 85 8.16 11.66 2.73
C MET A 85 7.75 10.32 2.06
N PRO A 86 6.46 10.05 1.79
CA PRO A 86 6.07 8.80 1.13
C PRO A 86 6.66 8.64 -0.29
N ILE A 87 6.81 9.72 -1.06
CA ILE A 87 7.44 9.67 -2.39
C ILE A 87 8.94 9.34 -2.31
N LEU A 88 9.67 9.86 -1.33
CA LEU A 88 11.08 9.50 -1.10
C LEU A 88 11.23 8.04 -0.64
N LEU A 89 10.28 7.52 0.14
CA LEU A 89 10.26 6.11 0.53
C LEU A 89 10.17 5.18 -0.69
N PHE A 90 9.43 5.60 -1.73
CA PHE A 90 9.30 4.85 -2.97
C PHE A 90 10.62 4.67 -3.73
N ILE A 91 11.57 5.60 -3.62
CA ILE A 91 12.92 5.41 -4.15
C ILE A 91 13.59 4.21 -3.46
N GLY A 92 13.50 4.14 -2.13
CA GLY A 92 14.04 3.03 -1.35
C GLY A 92 13.39 1.70 -1.72
N ILE A 93 12.06 1.66 -1.78
CA ILE A 93 11.29 0.47 -2.20
C ILE A 93 11.69 0.02 -3.61
N GLY A 94 11.74 0.95 -4.56
CA GLY A 94 12.17 0.68 -5.94
C GLY A 94 13.57 0.09 -6.03
N ALA A 95 14.49 0.58 -5.20
CA ALA A 95 15.85 0.06 -5.13
C ALA A 95 15.94 -1.32 -4.44
N MET A 96 14.97 -1.71 -3.62
CA MET A 96 14.88 -3.05 -3.01
C MET A 96 14.30 -4.10 -3.96
N ILE A 97 13.46 -3.68 -4.92
CA ILE A 97 12.75 -4.58 -5.82
C ILE A 97 13.69 -5.17 -6.88
N ASP A 98 13.75 -6.50 -6.96
CA ASP A 98 14.27 -7.21 -8.13
C ASP A 98 13.13 -7.51 -9.11
N PHE A 99 13.16 -6.87 -10.28
CA PHE A 99 12.19 -7.12 -11.34
C PHE A 99 12.50 -8.40 -12.12
N GLY A 100 13.63 -9.06 -11.89
CA GLY A 100 14.04 -10.29 -12.57
C GLY A 100 12.94 -11.35 -12.64
N PRO A 101 12.31 -11.75 -11.51
CA PRO A 101 11.22 -12.72 -11.52
C PRO A 101 10.03 -12.28 -12.37
N LEU A 102 9.59 -11.03 -12.24
CA LEU A 102 8.46 -10.46 -12.99
C LEU A 102 8.76 -10.36 -14.50
N LEU A 103 9.97 -9.91 -14.84
CA LEU A 103 10.47 -9.85 -16.21
C LEU A 103 10.70 -11.25 -16.78
N SER A 104 10.99 -12.27 -15.97
CA SER A 104 11.19 -13.67 -16.38
C SER A 104 9.85 -14.40 -16.66
N GLY A 105 8.81 -14.10 -15.88
CA GLY A 105 7.47 -14.63 -16.00
C GLY A 105 6.42 -13.52 -16.19
N PRO A 106 6.28 -12.93 -17.39
CA PRO A 106 5.42 -11.78 -17.60
C PRO A 106 3.96 -12.02 -17.19
N SER A 107 3.43 -13.25 -17.28
CA SER A 107 2.06 -13.55 -16.83
C SER A 107 1.78 -13.19 -15.38
N LEU A 108 2.83 -13.05 -14.54
CA LEU A 108 2.71 -12.57 -13.16
C LEU A 108 2.18 -11.13 -13.06
N PHE A 109 2.31 -10.32 -14.12
CA PHE A 109 1.73 -8.98 -14.19
C PHE A 109 0.21 -8.98 -14.03
N LEU A 110 -0.46 -10.04 -14.48
CA LEU A 110 -1.92 -10.15 -14.38
C LEU A 110 -2.38 -10.28 -12.93
N PHE A 111 -1.56 -10.87 -12.04
CA PHE A 111 -1.92 -11.02 -10.63
C PHE A 111 -1.91 -9.68 -9.90
N GLY A 112 -1.06 -8.73 -10.29
CA GLY A 112 -1.15 -7.37 -9.78
C GLY A 112 -2.47 -6.70 -10.15
N ALA A 113 -2.95 -6.88 -11.39
CA ALA A 113 -4.24 -6.34 -11.83
C ALA A 113 -5.43 -6.98 -11.11
N GLY A 114 -5.46 -8.32 -11.04
CA GLY A 114 -6.54 -9.05 -10.37
C GLY A 114 -6.63 -8.76 -8.87
N ALA A 115 -5.48 -8.50 -8.24
CA ALA A 115 -5.43 -8.15 -6.83
C ALA A 115 -6.02 -6.76 -6.53
N GLN A 116 -6.15 -5.83 -7.48
CA GLN A 116 -6.76 -4.50 -7.21
C GLN A 116 -8.29 -4.53 -7.11
N PHE A 117 -8.92 -5.70 -7.21
CA PHE A 117 -10.37 -5.85 -7.15
C PHE A 117 -10.97 -5.34 -5.84
N GLY A 118 -10.27 -5.56 -4.71
CA GLY A 118 -10.72 -5.15 -3.39
C GLY A 118 -10.79 -3.64 -3.22
N ILE A 119 -9.92 -2.86 -3.89
CA ILE A 119 -10.06 -1.39 -3.97
C ILE A 119 -11.47 -1.03 -4.43
N PHE A 120 -11.88 -1.52 -5.60
CA PHE A 120 -13.17 -1.14 -6.18
C PHE A 120 -14.37 -1.73 -5.45
N ALA A 121 -14.23 -2.95 -4.92
CA ALA A 121 -15.23 -3.54 -4.05
C ALA A 121 -15.46 -2.67 -2.80
N ALA A 122 -14.40 -2.14 -2.21
CA ALA A 122 -14.48 -1.24 -1.07
C ALA A 122 -15.07 0.12 -1.41
N ILE A 123 -14.77 0.70 -2.59
CA ILE A 123 -15.45 1.91 -3.09
C ILE A 123 -16.96 1.68 -3.16
N LEU A 124 -17.39 0.54 -3.70
CA LEU A 124 -18.81 0.20 -3.82
C LEU A 124 -19.47 0.06 -2.44
N VAL A 125 -18.81 -0.64 -1.51
CA VAL A 125 -19.33 -0.79 -0.14
C VAL A 125 -19.40 0.55 0.58
N ALA A 126 -18.38 1.40 0.47
CA ALA A 126 -18.40 2.74 1.05
C ALA A 126 -19.52 3.61 0.46
N ALA A 127 -19.74 3.55 -0.86
CA ALA A 127 -20.85 4.24 -1.50
C ALA A 127 -22.22 3.74 -1.02
N LEU A 128 -22.38 2.42 -0.83
CA LEU A 128 -23.62 1.82 -0.29
C LEU A 128 -23.87 2.21 1.17
N LEU A 129 -22.81 2.46 1.95
CA LEU A 129 -22.89 2.94 3.33
C LEU A 129 -23.14 4.45 3.43
N GLY A 130 -23.30 5.15 2.29
CA GLY A 130 -23.68 6.56 2.24
C GLY A 130 -22.52 7.55 2.27
N PHE A 131 -21.27 7.09 2.12
CA PHE A 131 -20.13 8.00 1.94
C PHE A 131 -20.24 8.73 0.60
N ARG A 132 -19.86 10.02 0.57
CA ARG A 132 -19.71 10.77 -0.69
C ARG A 132 -18.72 10.06 -1.61
N LEU A 133 -18.88 10.21 -2.93
CA LEU A 133 -18.03 9.54 -3.91
C LEU A 133 -16.53 9.79 -3.69
N THR A 134 -16.13 11.03 -3.38
CA THR A 134 -14.73 11.39 -3.09
C THR A 134 -14.20 10.68 -1.85
N ASP A 135 -15.01 10.61 -0.79
CA ASP A 135 -14.68 9.94 0.45
C ASP A 135 -14.65 8.41 0.23
N ALA A 136 -15.63 7.84 -0.48
CA ALA A 136 -15.72 6.43 -0.82
C ALA A 136 -14.54 5.96 -1.69
N ALA A 137 -14.16 6.74 -2.70
CA ALA A 137 -12.97 6.50 -3.52
C ALA A 137 -11.69 6.50 -2.69
N SER A 138 -11.57 7.45 -1.77
CA SER A 138 -10.43 7.58 -0.85
C SER A 138 -10.41 6.51 0.24
N ILE A 139 -11.54 5.93 0.62
CA ILE A 139 -11.59 4.80 1.54
C ILE A 139 -11.23 3.52 0.78
N GLY A 140 -11.73 3.35 -0.44
CA GLY A 140 -11.46 2.15 -1.23
C GLY A 140 -9.99 1.96 -1.56
N ILE A 141 -9.22 3.03 -1.75
CA ILE A 141 -7.78 2.93 -2.02
C ILE A 141 -7.00 2.29 -0.86
N ILE A 142 -7.56 2.16 0.35
CA ILE A 142 -6.93 1.39 1.44
C ILE A 142 -6.62 -0.05 0.98
N GLY A 143 -7.42 -0.61 0.06
CA GLY A 143 -7.16 -1.92 -0.58
C GLY A 143 -5.86 -1.98 -1.38
N ALA A 144 -5.32 -0.84 -1.81
CA ALA A 144 -3.98 -0.78 -2.37
C ALA A 144 -2.93 -1.31 -1.38
N ALA A 145 -3.22 -1.45 -0.08
CA ALA A 145 -2.28 -1.91 0.94
C ALA A 145 -0.94 -1.16 0.86
N ASP A 146 -1.02 0.11 0.46
CA ASP A 146 0.09 0.97 0.08
C ASP A 146 -0.21 2.35 0.69
N GLY A 147 0.40 2.60 1.84
CA GLY A 147 0.17 3.82 2.63
C GLY A 147 0.43 5.11 1.84
N PRO A 148 1.59 5.24 1.17
CA PRO A 148 1.87 6.35 0.25
C PRO A 148 0.75 6.60 -0.77
N THR A 149 0.34 5.58 -1.53
CA THR A 149 -0.73 5.72 -2.52
C THR A 149 -2.07 6.10 -1.89
N SER A 150 -2.38 5.55 -0.71
CA SER A 150 -3.64 5.82 -0.02
C SER A 150 -3.75 7.27 0.45
N ILE A 151 -2.65 7.81 0.97
CA ILE A 151 -2.55 9.21 1.38
C ILE A 151 -2.72 10.12 0.16
N LEU A 152 -1.96 9.89 -0.93
CA LEU A 152 -2.03 10.70 -2.15
C LEU A 152 -3.46 10.85 -2.67
N VAL A 153 -4.11 9.71 -2.89
CA VAL A 153 -5.46 9.69 -3.47
C VAL A 153 -6.43 10.43 -2.55
N SER A 154 -6.33 10.21 -1.23
CA SER A 154 -7.20 10.87 -0.25
C SER A 154 -7.00 12.39 -0.21
N GLN A 155 -5.77 12.88 -0.40
CA GLN A 155 -5.45 14.30 -0.42
C GLN A 155 -5.90 14.97 -1.72
N VAL A 156 -5.58 14.37 -2.87
CA VAL A 156 -5.98 14.90 -4.19
C VAL A 156 -7.50 14.95 -4.34
N LEU A 157 -8.23 13.99 -3.78
CA LEU A 157 -9.69 13.97 -3.79
C LEU A 157 -10.33 14.86 -2.70
N GLY A 158 -9.54 15.47 -1.82
CA GLY A 158 -10.03 16.32 -0.73
C GLY A 158 -10.89 15.56 0.28
N SER A 159 -10.51 14.31 0.61
CA SER A 159 -11.22 13.49 1.58
C SER A 159 -11.16 14.09 2.97
N ARG A 160 -12.28 14.03 3.70
CA ARG A 160 -12.31 14.44 5.11
C ARG A 160 -11.67 13.43 6.05
N TYR A 161 -11.35 12.24 5.53
CA TYR A 161 -10.92 11.10 6.31
C TYR A 161 -9.45 10.71 6.09
N ILE A 162 -8.62 11.62 5.56
CA ILE A 162 -7.19 11.37 5.29
C ILE A 162 -6.50 10.70 6.48
N GLY A 163 -6.77 11.18 7.70
CA GLY A 163 -6.16 10.62 8.89
C GLY A 163 -6.58 9.18 9.19
N ALA A 164 -7.88 8.89 9.13
CA ALA A 164 -8.40 7.54 9.30
C ALA A 164 -7.89 6.58 8.21
N ILE A 165 -7.84 7.05 6.96
CA ILE A 165 -7.33 6.30 5.81
C ILE A 165 -5.84 5.97 5.99
N ALA A 166 -5.03 6.95 6.40
CA ALA A 166 -3.60 6.74 6.64
C ALA A 166 -3.36 5.67 7.72
N VAL A 167 -4.04 5.79 8.87
CA VAL A 167 -3.91 4.81 9.95
C VAL A 167 -4.37 3.43 9.50
N ALA A 168 -5.50 3.35 8.79
CA ALA A 168 -6.02 2.10 8.25
C ALA A 168 -5.01 1.43 7.30
N ALA A 169 -4.50 2.16 6.30
CA ALA A 169 -3.58 1.64 5.30
C ALA A 169 -2.31 1.04 5.92
N TYR A 170 -1.67 1.77 6.84
CA TYR A 170 -0.45 1.28 7.50
C TYR A 170 -0.71 0.19 8.54
N SER A 171 -1.84 0.25 9.26
CA SER A 171 -2.22 -0.81 10.20
C SER A 171 -2.50 -2.13 9.48
N TYR A 172 -3.18 -2.10 8.33
CA TYR A 172 -3.48 -3.31 7.57
C TYR A 172 -2.25 -3.90 6.89
N MET A 173 -1.30 -3.08 6.44
CA MET A 173 -0.01 -3.56 5.96
C MET A 173 0.73 -4.39 7.03
N ALA A 174 0.67 -3.99 8.30
CA ALA A 174 1.23 -4.78 9.40
C ALA A 174 0.45 -6.08 9.71
N LEU A 175 -0.83 -6.13 9.33
CA LEU A 175 -1.71 -7.28 9.55
C LEU A 175 -1.76 -8.26 8.36
N VAL A 176 -1.01 -8.00 7.28
CA VAL A 176 -0.84 -8.91 6.14
C VAL A 176 -0.57 -10.36 6.58
N PRO A 177 0.35 -10.64 7.54
CA PRO A 177 0.65 -12.02 7.96
C PRO A 177 -0.51 -12.76 8.64
N ILE A 178 -1.58 -12.06 9.02
CA ILE A 178 -2.77 -12.64 9.65
C ILE A 178 -3.91 -12.72 8.64
N VAL A 179 -4.21 -11.60 7.97
CA VAL A 179 -5.39 -11.48 7.12
C VAL A 179 -5.21 -12.23 5.80
N GLN A 180 -4.01 -12.16 5.20
CA GLN A 180 -3.75 -12.78 3.90
C GLN A 180 -3.84 -14.32 3.98
N PRO A 181 -3.26 -15.02 4.98
CA PRO A 181 -3.45 -16.47 5.11
C PRO A 181 -4.90 -16.88 5.34
N PHE A 182 -5.65 -16.10 6.11
CA PHE A 182 -7.08 -16.33 6.33
C PHE A 182 -7.86 -16.25 5.01
N ALA A 183 -7.70 -15.15 4.26
CA ALA A 183 -8.37 -14.93 2.99
C ALA A 183 -8.05 -16.02 1.97
N ILE A 184 -6.78 -16.43 1.87
CA ILE A 184 -6.35 -17.51 0.96
C ILE A 184 -6.99 -18.85 1.34
N ARG A 185 -7.03 -19.20 2.63
CA ARG A 185 -7.62 -20.46 3.10
C ARG A 185 -9.13 -20.53 2.87
N LEU A 186 -9.84 -19.39 2.87
CA LEU A 186 -11.27 -19.34 2.55
C LEU A 186 -11.58 -19.77 1.11
N VAL A 187 -10.70 -19.42 0.16
CA VAL A 187 -10.97 -19.62 -1.27
C VAL A 187 -10.06 -20.65 -1.93
N THR A 188 -9.17 -21.32 -1.20
CA THR A 188 -8.26 -22.37 -1.74
C THR A 188 -8.38 -23.69 -1.00
N THR A 189 -8.13 -24.78 -1.71
CA THR A 189 -7.96 -26.12 -1.14
C THR A 189 -6.49 -26.42 -0.89
N LYS A 190 -6.21 -27.40 -0.01
CA LYS A 190 -4.82 -27.85 0.22
C LYS A 190 -4.15 -28.35 -1.07
N LYS A 191 -4.88 -29.06 -1.92
CA LYS A 191 -4.37 -29.55 -3.23
C LYS A 191 -3.88 -28.40 -4.11
N GLU A 192 -4.60 -27.28 -4.13
CA GLU A 192 -4.19 -26.09 -4.88
C GLU A 192 -2.97 -25.40 -4.27
N ARG A 193 -2.89 -25.35 -2.94
CA ARG A 193 -1.75 -24.75 -2.21
C ARG A 193 -0.45 -25.56 -2.34
N CYS A 194 -0.54 -26.87 -2.55
CA CYS A 194 0.61 -27.74 -2.79
C CYS A 194 1.07 -27.79 -4.26
N ILE A 195 0.55 -26.95 -5.16
CA ILE A 195 1.05 -26.88 -6.54
C ILE A 195 2.46 -26.31 -6.53
N HIS A 196 3.45 -27.08 -6.99
CA HIS A 196 4.80 -26.59 -7.25
C HIS A 196 4.83 -25.76 -8.53
N MET A 197 5.69 -24.75 -8.54
CA MET A 197 5.93 -23.93 -9.72
C MET A 197 7.39 -23.96 -10.10
N ASP A 198 7.65 -24.25 -11.38
CA ASP A 198 8.99 -24.12 -11.94
C ASP A 198 9.44 -22.65 -11.85
N TYR A 199 10.60 -22.40 -11.25
CA TYR A 199 11.31 -21.13 -11.43
C TYR A 199 12.46 -21.37 -12.39
N ASN A 200 12.30 -20.90 -13.62
CA ASN A 200 13.38 -20.90 -14.58
C ASN A 200 13.90 -19.46 -14.70
N PRO A 201 15.02 -19.11 -14.05
CA PRO A 201 15.65 -17.81 -14.20
C PRO A 201 16.25 -17.75 -15.61
N LYS A 202 15.40 -17.62 -16.63
CA LYS A 202 15.86 -17.17 -17.94
C LYS A 202 16.56 -15.85 -17.67
N SER A 203 17.86 -15.79 -17.99
CA SER A 203 18.68 -14.61 -17.78
C SER A 203 18.01 -13.43 -18.50
N VAL A 204 17.37 -12.56 -17.73
CA VAL A 204 16.87 -11.29 -18.23
C VAL A 204 18.11 -10.43 -18.48
N SER A 205 18.30 -9.97 -19.71
CA SER A 205 19.47 -9.18 -20.07
C SER A 205 19.52 -7.88 -19.27
N LYS A 206 20.74 -7.39 -19.01
CA LYS A 206 20.96 -6.11 -18.32
C LYS A 206 20.27 -4.95 -19.06
N ILE A 207 20.23 -5.02 -20.40
CA ILE A 207 19.53 -4.02 -21.23
C ILE A 207 18.04 -3.97 -20.90
N ILE A 208 17.35 -5.13 -20.80
CA ILE A 208 15.93 -5.16 -20.45
C ILE A 208 15.71 -4.61 -19.04
N ARG A 209 16.55 -5.02 -18.07
CA ARG A 209 16.46 -4.54 -16.68
C ARG A 209 16.59 -3.02 -16.56
N ILE A 210 17.44 -2.39 -17.38
CA ILE A 210 17.62 -0.94 -17.42
C ILE A 210 16.52 -0.22 -18.22
N ALA A 211 16.12 -0.78 -19.37
CA ALA A 211 15.12 -0.16 -20.23
C ALA A 211 13.71 -0.20 -19.62
N PHE A 212 13.42 -1.24 -18.82
CA PHE A 212 12.12 -1.44 -18.18
C PHE A 212 11.66 -0.25 -17.33
N PRO A 213 12.40 0.22 -16.30
CA PRO A 213 11.95 1.34 -15.46
C PRO A 213 11.73 2.63 -16.26
N ILE A 214 12.57 2.90 -17.26
CA ILE A 214 12.44 4.08 -18.13
C ILE A 214 11.17 3.99 -18.97
N ALA A 215 10.96 2.87 -19.66
CA ALA A 215 9.83 2.67 -20.54
C ALA A 215 8.50 2.62 -19.77
N VAL A 216 8.45 1.97 -18.60
CA VAL A 216 7.26 1.97 -17.73
C VAL A 216 6.94 3.38 -17.25
N THR A 217 7.94 4.17 -16.84
CA THR A 217 7.73 5.56 -16.42
C THR A 217 7.12 6.40 -17.55
N MET A 218 7.64 6.28 -18.78
CA MET A 218 7.09 7.01 -19.93
C MET A 218 5.66 6.56 -20.25
N ILE A 219 5.38 5.26 -20.29
CA ILE A 219 4.05 4.73 -20.62
C ILE A 219 3.04 5.14 -19.56
N VAL A 220 3.34 4.92 -18.28
CA VAL A 220 2.43 5.29 -17.19
C VAL A 220 2.24 6.81 -17.16
N GLY A 221 3.29 7.60 -17.42
CA GLY A 221 3.15 9.05 -17.49
C GLY A 221 2.27 9.56 -18.63
N LEU A 222 2.23 8.85 -19.76
CA LEU A 222 1.32 9.18 -20.86
C LEU A 222 -0.13 8.72 -20.60
N VAL A 223 -0.31 7.58 -19.91
CA VAL A 223 -1.64 7.01 -19.62
C VAL A 223 -2.29 7.67 -18.41
N ALA A 224 -1.53 7.92 -17.35
CA ALA A 224 -1.98 8.44 -16.07
C ALA A 224 -0.93 9.41 -15.47
N PRO A 225 -0.89 10.68 -15.92
CA PRO A 225 0.11 11.66 -15.47
C PRO A 225 0.16 11.86 -13.94
N GLN A 226 -0.98 11.75 -13.25
CA GLN A 226 -1.04 11.88 -11.79
C GLN A 226 -0.31 10.75 -11.05
N SER A 227 -0.13 9.58 -11.67
CA SER A 227 0.61 8.45 -11.09
C SER A 227 2.13 8.58 -11.26
N VAL A 228 2.63 9.60 -11.99
CA VAL A 228 4.06 9.76 -12.30
C VAL A 228 4.89 10.00 -11.04
N ALA A 229 4.38 10.76 -10.07
CA ALA A 229 5.11 11.01 -8.82
C ALA A 229 5.45 9.69 -8.11
N LEU A 230 4.50 8.76 -8.06
CA LEU A 230 4.68 7.45 -7.43
C LEU A 230 5.47 6.49 -8.32
N VAL A 231 5.00 6.19 -9.55
CA VAL A 231 5.70 5.23 -10.43
C VAL A 231 7.09 5.71 -10.78
N GLY A 232 7.26 7.00 -11.06
CA GLY A 232 8.54 7.59 -11.46
C GLY A 232 9.60 7.45 -10.37
N PHE A 233 9.27 7.75 -9.12
CA PHE A 233 10.22 7.63 -8.01
C PHE A 233 10.53 6.16 -7.67
N LEU A 234 9.55 5.27 -7.80
CA LEU A 234 9.77 3.83 -7.68
C LEU A 234 10.70 3.30 -8.79
N MET A 235 10.43 3.66 -10.04
CA MET A 235 11.26 3.26 -11.19
C MET A 235 12.64 3.90 -11.16
N PHE A 236 12.77 5.12 -10.63
CA PHE A 236 14.06 5.75 -10.39
C PHE A 236 14.90 4.97 -9.38
N GLY A 237 14.30 4.57 -8.25
CA GLY A 237 14.94 3.66 -7.29
C GLY A 237 15.41 2.35 -7.95
N ASN A 238 14.57 1.77 -8.80
CA ASN A 238 14.94 0.58 -9.55
C ASN A 238 16.09 0.81 -10.54
N LEU A 239 16.08 1.93 -11.25
CA LEU A 239 17.15 2.27 -12.19
C LEU A 239 18.49 2.47 -11.49
N ILE A 240 18.51 3.08 -10.30
CA ILE A 240 19.72 3.18 -9.45
C ILE A 240 20.28 1.78 -9.17
N ARG A 241 19.42 0.81 -8.85
CA ARG A 241 19.81 -0.60 -8.63
C ARG A 241 20.35 -1.26 -9.91
N GLU A 242 19.61 -1.18 -11.01
CA GLU A 242 19.87 -1.98 -12.22
C GLU A 242 20.99 -1.42 -13.11
N CYS A 243 21.32 -0.13 -12.99
CA CYS A 243 22.41 0.48 -13.77
C CYS A 243 23.80 -0.12 -13.41
N GLY A 244 24.00 -0.50 -12.15
CA GLY A 244 25.21 -1.14 -11.63
C GLY A 244 26.44 -0.23 -11.51
N VAL A 245 26.30 1.08 -11.73
CA VAL A 245 27.39 2.07 -11.55
C VAL A 245 27.21 2.92 -10.28
N LEU A 246 26.06 2.77 -9.60
CA LEU A 246 25.67 3.56 -8.43
C LEU A 246 25.54 2.69 -7.17
N GLY A 247 26.48 1.78 -6.91
CA GLY A 247 26.40 0.80 -5.82
C GLY A 247 26.14 1.43 -4.45
N THR A 248 26.96 2.39 -4.03
CA THR A 248 26.80 3.09 -2.74
C THR A 248 25.48 3.86 -2.64
N MET A 249 25.02 4.46 -3.74
CA MET A 249 23.74 5.17 -3.78
C MET A 249 22.55 4.19 -3.71
N SER A 250 22.66 3.04 -4.38
CA SER A 250 21.67 1.97 -4.30
C SER A 250 21.56 1.40 -2.89
N ASP A 251 22.70 1.13 -2.24
CA ASP A 251 22.72 0.63 -0.86
C ASP A 251 22.19 1.68 0.13
N THR A 252 22.51 2.96 -0.10
CA THR A 252 21.98 4.07 0.69
C THR A 252 20.47 4.19 0.53
N ALA A 253 19.95 4.10 -0.70
CA ALA A 253 18.51 4.16 -0.98
C ALA A 253 17.75 2.99 -0.33
N GLN A 254 18.27 1.77 -0.48
CA GLN A 254 17.65 0.54 0.05
C GLN A 254 17.65 0.49 1.57
N ASN A 255 18.68 1.01 2.24
CA ASN A 255 18.83 0.82 3.68
C ASN A 255 18.65 2.13 4.44
N ILE A 256 19.58 3.07 4.27
CA ILE A 256 19.68 4.26 5.12
C ILE A 256 18.51 5.21 4.85
N LEU A 257 18.27 5.57 3.58
CA LEU A 257 17.18 6.46 3.20
C LEU A 257 15.83 5.86 3.58
N ALA A 258 15.57 4.61 3.20
CA ALA A 258 14.33 3.92 3.54
C ALA A 258 14.08 3.93 5.06
N ASN A 259 15.07 3.54 5.88
CA ASN A 259 14.93 3.52 7.33
C ASN A 259 14.71 4.91 7.94
N LEU A 260 15.44 5.94 7.47
CA LEU A 260 15.28 7.31 7.94
C LEU A 260 13.88 7.85 7.61
N ILE A 261 13.43 7.64 6.38
CA ILE A 261 12.09 8.07 5.96
C ILE A 261 11.02 7.29 6.71
N THR A 262 11.13 5.97 6.88
CA THR A 262 10.17 5.17 7.65
C THR A 262 10.08 5.63 9.11
N LEU A 263 11.20 5.93 9.76
CA LEU A 263 11.24 6.48 11.12
C LEU A 263 10.46 7.79 11.22
N LEU A 264 10.77 8.75 10.35
CA LEU A 264 10.14 10.08 10.34
C LEU A 264 8.66 9.98 9.95
N LEU A 265 8.34 9.18 8.94
CA LEU A 265 6.98 8.98 8.45
C LEU A 265 6.08 8.37 9.53
N GLY A 266 6.56 7.36 10.26
CA GLY A 266 5.79 6.71 11.33
C GLY A 266 5.39 7.67 12.45
N ILE A 267 6.30 8.53 12.92
CA ILE A 267 5.96 9.54 13.93
C ILE A 267 5.11 10.69 13.35
N THR A 268 5.34 11.07 12.08
CA THR A 268 4.58 12.14 11.41
C THR A 268 3.11 11.77 11.23
N ILE A 269 2.81 10.55 10.78
CA ILE A 269 1.44 10.06 10.56
C ILE A 269 0.63 10.07 11.86
N SER A 270 1.29 9.97 13.02
CA SER A 270 0.59 9.99 14.31
C SER A 270 -0.20 11.28 14.55
N PHE A 271 0.09 12.38 13.86
CA PHE A 271 -0.75 13.59 13.87
C PHE A 271 -2.22 13.29 13.55
N SER A 272 -2.46 12.34 12.64
CA SER A 272 -3.79 11.88 12.26
C SER A 272 -4.47 10.96 13.29
N MET A 273 -3.76 10.59 14.35
CA MET A 273 -4.24 9.73 15.44
C MET A 273 -4.70 10.55 16.66
N ARG A 274 -5.05 11.83 16.49
CA ARG A 274 -5.66 12.62 17.56
C ARG A 274 -7.06 12.13 17.89
N ALA A 275 -7.41 12.16 19.17
CA ALA A 275 -8.60 11.53 19.72
C ALA A 275 -9.91 12.05 19.12
N ASP A 276 -9.98 13.36 18.84
CA ASP A 276 -11.11 14.05 18.20
C ASP A 276 -11.31 13.65 16.74
N GLN A 277 -10.23 13.28 16.04
CA GLN A 277 -10.27 12.84 14.64
C GLN A 277 -10.41 11.32 14.52
N PHE A 278 -9.82 10.56 15.43
CA PHE A 278 -9.72 9.12 15.35
C PHE A 278 -10.90 8.39 16.00
N VAL A 279 -11.37 8.83 17.18
CA VAL A 279 -12.42 8.14 17.94
C VAL A 279 -13.80 8.58 17.44
N THR A 280 -14.08 8.28 16.18
CA THR A 280 -15.35 8.60 15.50
C THR A 280 -15.98 7.35 14.90
N LYS A 281 -17.31 7.39 14.69
CA LYS A 281 -18.03 6.29 14.04
C LYS A 281 -17.54 6.05 12.62
N ASP A 282 -17.21 7.13 11.91
CA ASP A 282 -16.74 7.06 10.53
C ASP A 282 -15.38 6.37 10.45
N THR A 283 -14.44 6.69 11.36
CA THR A 283 -13.14 6.01 11.42
C THR A 283 -13.30 4.51 11.64
N LEU A 284 -14.22 4.08 12.52
CA LEU A 284 -14.50 2.66 12.72
C LEU A 284 -15.04 1.98 11.45
N LEU A 285 -15.96 2.64 10.74
CA LEU A 285 -16.47 2.14 9.45
C LEU A 285 -15.34 2.03 8.42
N ILE A 286 -14.47 3.03 8.33
CA ILE A 286 -13.32 3.05 7.41
C ILE A 286 -12.36 1.91 7.69
N LEU A 287 -12.08 1.63 8.96
CA LEU A 287 -11.28 0.47 9.36
C LEU A 287 -11.95 -0.83 8.87
N VAL A 288 -13.24 -1.03 9.15
CA VAL A 288 -13.96 -2.24 8.68
C VAL A 288 -13.94 -2.38 7.15
N ILE A 289 -14.17 -1.28 6.42
CA ILE A 289 -14.14 -1.27 4.96
C ILE A 289 -12.72 -1.55 4.43
N GLY A 290 -11.68 -0.99 5.06
CA GLY A 290 -10.29 -1.22 4.68
C GLY A 290 -9.86 -2.67 4.90
N LEU A 291 -10.27 -3.29 6.01
CA LEU A 291 -10.06 -4.71 6.25
C LEU A 291 -10.78 -5.57 5.19
N PHE A 292 -12.01 -5.22 4.86
CA PHE A 292 -12.77 -5.88 3.79
C PHE A 292 -12.06 -5.73 2.44
N ALA A 293 -11.57 -4.54 2.09
CA ALA A 293 -10.82 -4.29 0.87
C ALA A 293 -9.65 -5.26 0.76
N PHE A 294 -8.82 -5.32 1.81
CA PHE A 294 -7.62 -6.15 1.85
C PHE A 294 -7.91 -7.66 1.70
N VAL A 295 -8.99 -8.14 2.32
CA VAL A 295 -9.48 -9.53 2.13
C VAL A 295 -9.89 -9.76 0.68
N MET A 296 -10.64 -8.83 0.09
CA MET A 296 -11.12 -8.93 -1.29
C MET A 296 -10.00 -8.80 -2.33
N ASP A 297 -8.94 -8.03 -2.06
CA ASP A 297 -7.76 -7.94 -2.93
C ASP A 297 -7.04 -9.30 -3.00
N THR A 298 -6.82 -9.91 -1.82
CA THR A 298 -6.22 -11.25 -1.73
C THR A 298 -7.09 -12.29 -2.46
N ILE A 299 -8.41 -12.27 -2.23
CA ILE A 299 -9.35 -13.16 -2.91
C ILE A 299 -9.36 -12.92 -4.42
N GLY A 300 -9.39 -11.67 -4.88
CA GLY A 300 -9.41 -11.30 -6.29
C GLY A 300 -8.20 -11.85 -7.05
N GLY A 301 -7.01 -11.70 -6.47
CA GLY A 301 -5.78 -12.27 -7.02
C GLY A 301 -5.82 -13.81 -7.10
N VAL A 302 -6.27 -14.48 -6.02
CA VAL A 302 -6.41 -15.95 -5.99
C VAL A 302 -7.43 -16.45 -7.02
N LEU A 303 -8.58 -15.79 -7.12
CA LEU A 303 -9.64 -16.16 -8.07
C LEU A 303 -9.18 -15.99 -9.51
N LEU A 304 -8.40 -14.95 -9.82
CA LEU A 304 -7.78 -14.81 -11.13
C LEU A 304 -6.82 -15.96 -11.44
N ALA A 305 -5.99 -16.38 -10.48
CA ALA A 305 -5.11 -17.54 -10.66
C ALA A 305 -5.89 -18.84 -10.89
N LYS A 306 -7.01 -19.04 -10.17
CA LYS A 306 -7.92 -20.17 -10.40
C LYS A 306 -8.58 -20.12 -11.78
N PHE A 307 -9.03 -18.95 -12.20
CA PHE A 307 -9.62 -18.76 -13.52
C PHE A 307 -8.61 -19.08 -14.63
N MET A 308 -7.37 -18.58 -14.52
CA MET A 308 -6.28 -18.93 -15.44
C MET A 308 -6.00 -20.43 -15.45
N ASN A 309 -6.06 -21.09 -14.28
CA ASN A 309 -5.89 -22.53 -14.17
C ASN A 309 -6.94 -23.34 -14.91
N LEU A 310 -8.09 -22.79 -15.30
CA LEU A 310 -9.06 -23.52 -16.13
C LEU A 310 -8.50 -23.79 -17.54
N PHE A 311 -7.64 -22.91 -18.05
CA PHE A 311 -7.15 -22.96 -19.42
C PHE A 311 -5.67 -23.38 -19.54
N LEU A 312 -4.89 -23.26 -18.45
CA LEU A 312 -3.46 -23.58 -18.48
C LEU A 312 -3.19 -25.09 -18.37
N LYS A 313 -2.22 -25.57 -19.17
CA LYS A 313 -1.68 -26.94 -19.06
C LYS A 313 -0.83 -27.10 -17.79
N LYS A 314 0.10 -26.18 -17.56
CA LYS A 314 0.87 -26.07 -16.31
C LYS A 314 0.12 -25.14 -15.36
N LYS A 315 -0.41 -25.70 -14.27
CA LYS A 315 -1.18 -24.93 -13.30
C LYS A 315 -0.28 -24.00 -12.50
N ILE A 316 -0.80 -22.84 -12.16
CA ILE A 316 -0.21 -21.84 -11.27
C ILE A 316 -0.72 -22.12 -9.87
N ASN A 317 0.15 -22.04 -8.87
CA ASN A 317 -0.29 -22.08 -7.48
C ASN A 317 -1.16 -20.85 -7.17
N PRO A 318 -2.45 -20.99 -6.79
CA PRO A 318 -3.32 -19.84 -6.59
C PRO A 318 -2.87 -18.87 -5.50
N MET A 319 -2.01 -19.31 -4.57
CA MET A 319 -1.41 -18.44 -3.56
C MET A 319 -0.54 -17.34 -4.18
N ILE A 320 0.04 -17.57 -5.36
CA ILE A 320 0.77 -16.53 -6.12
C ILE A 320 -0.17 -15.39 -6.54
N GLY A 321 -1.42 -15.71 -6.86
CA GLY A 321 -2.43 -14.70 -7.13
C GLY A 321 -2.67 -13.81 -5.91
N GLY A 322 -2.80 -14.41 -4.73
CA GLY A 322 -2.91 -13.68 -3.46
C GLY A 322 -1.68 -12.84 -3.12
N ALA A 323 -0.50 -13.18 -3.66
CA ALA A 323 0.71 -12.39 -3.51
C ALA A 323 0.63 -11.02 -4.22
N GLY A 324 -0.30 -10.85 -5.17
CA GLY A 324 -0.48 -9.67 -6.01
C GLY A 324 -0.88 -8.39 -5.28
N ILE A 325 -1.13 -8.45 -3.97
CA ILE A 325 -1.28 -7.25 -3.13
C ILE A 325 0.04 -6.46 -3.04
N SER A 326 -0.04 -5.16 -2.82
CA SER A 326 1.10 -4.23 -2.79
C SER A 326 1.80 -4.11 -1.43
N ALA A 327 1.82 -5.20 -0.66
CA ALA A 327 2.55 -5.26 0.60
C ALA A 327 3.96 -5.84 0.39
N PHE A 328 4.80 -5.14 -0.39
CA PHE A 328 6.16 -5.59 -0.69
C PHE A 328 7.13 -5.36 0.49
N PRO A 329 8.04 -6.30 0.80
CA PRO A 329 8.17 -7.67 0.28
C PRO A 329 7.34 -8.71 1.06
N MET A 330 6.58 -8.27 2.06
CA MET A 330 5.97 -9.12 3.08
C MET A 330 4.96 -10.13 2.52
N SER A 331 4.12 -9.71 1.58
CA SER A 331 3.14 -10.59 0.92
C SER A 331 3.83 -11.83 0.32
N SER A 332 4.92 -11.64 -0.43
CA SER A 332 5.68 -12.76 -0.99
C SER A 332 6.25 -13.72 0.06
N ARG A 333 6.70 -13.18 1.21
CA ARG A 333 7.23 -13.97 2.33
C ARG A 333 6.13 -14.76 3.04
N VAL A 334 4.96 -14.16 3.23
CA VAL A 334 3.79 -14.82 3.83
C VAL A 334 3.33 -15.99 2.94
N ILE A 335 3.26 -15.78 1.63
CA ILE A 335 2.94 -16.86 0.68
C ILE A 335 3.96 -17.98 0.73
N GLN A 336 5.26 -17.66 0.75
CA GLN A 336 6.31 -18.68 0.87
C GLN A 336 6.19 -19.47 2.18
N LYS A 337 5.93 -18.77 3.30
CA LYS A 337 5.73 -19.43 4.60
C LYS A 337 4.53 -20.37 4.56
N MET A 338 3.40 -19.92 4.02
CA MET A 338 2.22 -20.77 3.85
C MET A 338 2.48 -21.98 2.96
N ALA A 339 3.24 -21.82 1.88
CA ALA A 339 3.61 -22.92 1.00
C ALA A 339 4.44 -23.98 1.74
N MET A 340 5.44 -23.56 2.53
CA MET A 340 6.27 -24.46 3.32
C MET A 340 5.52 -25.14 4.46
N GLU A 341 4.51 -24.49 5.05
CA GLU A 341 3.63 -25.11 6.05
C GLU A 341 2.77 -26.24 5.47
N GLU A 342 2.38 -26.14 4.19
CA GLU A 342 1.58 -27.17 3.52
C GLU A 342 2.42 -28.26 2.87
N ASP A 343 3.58 -27.89 2.31
CA ASP A 343 4.60 -28.77 1.74
C ASP A 343 6.00 -28.14 1.91
N PRO A 344 6.87 -28.70 2.77
CA PRO A 344 8.22 -28.18 3.04
C PRO A 344 9.14 -28.06 1.81
N THR A 345 8.85 -28.77 0.72
CA THR A 345 9.63 -28.74 -0.52
C THR A 345 9.13 -27.67 -1.50
N ASN A 346 7.98 -27.06 -1.24
CA ASN A 346 7.35 -26.12 -2.15
C ASN A 346 7.92 -24.70 -2.00
N VAL A 347 8.91 -24.38 -2.83
CA VAL A 347 9.55 -23.06 -2.87
C VAL A 347 9.02 -22.25 -4.06
N ILE A 348 8.23 -21.22 -3.76
CA ILE A 348 7.56 -20.34 -4.73
C ILE A 348 7.81 -18.85 -4.49
N LEU A 349 8.78 -18.50 -3.62
CA LEU A 349 9.09 -17.14 -3.20
C LEU A 349 9.38 -16.21 -4.38
N MET A 350 10.11 -16.68 -5.40
CA MET A 350 10.48 -15.83 -6.55
C MET A 350 9.26 -15.48 -7.41
N GLN A 351 8.36 -16.44 -7.61
CA GLN A 351 7.09 -16.22 -8.31
C GLN A 351 6.18 -15.29 -7.50
N ALA A 352 6.13 -15.49 -6.17
CA ALA A 352 5.34 -14.66 -5.27
C ALA A 352 5.88 -13.22 -5.21
N ALA A 353 7.21 -13.07 -5.21
CA ALA A 353 7.87 -11.76 -5.29
C ALA A 353 7.53 -11.06 -6.61
N GLY A 354 7.58 -11.77 -7.75
CA GLY A 354 7.18 -11.21 -9.04
C GLY A 354 5.72 -10.70 -9.04
N ALA A 355 4.78 -11.49 -8.50
CA ALA A 355 3.38 -11.08 -8.37
C ALA A 355 3.21 -9.88 -7.41
N ASN A 356 3.91 -9.88 -6.27
CA ASN A 356 3.87 -8.79 -5.29
C ASN A 356 4.42 -7.47 -5.86
N VAL A 357 5.50 -7.53 -6.65
CA VAL A 357 6.04 -6.39 -7.40
C VAL A 357 5.04 -5.89 -8.44
N SER A 358 4.36 -6.81 -9.13
CA SER A 358 3.28 -6.40 -10.03
C SER A 358 2.14 -5.69 -9.29
N GLY A 359 1.83 -6.12 -8.06
CA GLY A 359 0.88 -5.45 -7.18
C GLY A 359 1.25 -3.99 -6.95
N GLN A 360 2.53 -3.74 -6.62
CA GLN A 360 3.06 -2.40 -6.40
C GLN A 360 2.93 -1.48 -7.63
N ILE A 361 3.10 -2.01 -8.85
CA ILE A 361 2.85 -1.23 -10.07
C ILE A 361 1.35 -1.00 -10.26
N ALA A 362 0.55 -2.05 -10.10
CA ALA A 362 -0.89 -2.01 -10.37
C ALA A 362 -1.64 -1.08 -9.40
N SER A 363 -1.23 -1.03 -8.13
CA SER A 363 -1.84 -0.14 -7.11
C SER A 363 -1.63 1.33 -7.41
N VAL A 364 -0.44 1.71 -7.88
CA VAL A 364 -0.15 3.09 -8.27
C VAL A 364 -0.94 3.51 -9.51
N ILE A 365 -1.09 2.59 -10.48
CA ILE A 365 -1.96 2.81 -11.63
C ILE A 365 -3.41 2.94 -11.17
N ALA A 366 -3.87 2.05 -10.27
CA ALA A 366 -5.21 2.10 -9.70
C ALA A 366 -5.49 3.43 -9.00
N GLY A 367 -4.55 3.96 -8.22
CA GLY A 367 -4.66 5.27 -7.59
C GLY A 367 -4.90 6.40 -8.60
N GLY A 368 -4.09 6.47 -9.66
CA GLY A 368 -4.29 7.47 -10.73
C GLY A 368 -5.62 7.32 -11.46
N MET A 369 -6.04 6.08 -11.73
CA MET A 369 -7.34 5.79 -12.33
C MET A 369 -8.49 6.22 -11.42
N VAL A 370 -8.41 5.94 -10.12
CA VAL A 370 -9.42 6.34 -9.14
C VAL A 370 -9.52 7.85 -9.06
N ILE A 371 -8.40 8.59 -9.02
CA ILE A 371 -8.42 10.06 -9.02
C ILE A 371 -9.14 10.58 -10.28
N ASN A 372 -8.73 10.12 -11.46
CA ASN A 372 -9.29 10.59 -12.73
C ASN A 372 -10.78 10.27 -12.87
N LEU A 373 -11.20 9.06 -12.49
CA LEU A 373 -12.58 8.60 -12.60
C LEU A 373 -13.48 9.24 -11.54
N ALA A 374 -13.00 9.42 -10.31
CA ALA A 374 -13.77 10.08 -9.25
C ALA A 374 -13.95 11.58 -9.52
N ALA A 375 -12.99 12.23 -10.19
CA ALA A 375 -13.11 13.62 -10.61
C ALA A 375 -14.07 13.84 -11.79
N SER A 376 -14.29 12.82 -12.63
CA SER A 376 -15.08 12.92 -13.87
C SER A 376 -16.50 12.37 -13.77
N CYS A 377 -16.85 11.63 -12.71
CA CYS A 377 -18.19 11.06 -12.54
C CYS A 377 -19.17 12.06 -11.90
N ASP A 378 -20.41 12.04 -12.37
CA ASP A 378 -21.52 12.80 -11.78
C ASP A 378 -21.82 12.31 -10.35
N GLN A 379 -21.88 13.23 -9.40
CA GLN A 379 -22.09 12.93 -7.97
C GLN A 379 -23.56 12.67 -7.61
N ALA A 380 -24.50 12.87 -8.54
CA ALA A 380 -25.93 12.74 -8.29
C ALA A 380 -26.37 11.34 -7.81
N ASN A 381 -25.69 10.27 -8.25
CA ASN A 381 -25.91 8.91 -7.75
C ASN A 381 -24.58 8.22 -7.43
N THR A 382 -24.19 8.28 -6.16
CA THR A 382 -22.89 7.79 -5.68
C THR A 382 -22.67 6.30 -5.93
N VAL A 383 -23.72 5.46 -5.84
CA VAL A 383 -23.60 4.01 -6.07
C VAL A 383 -23.39 3.71 -7.55
N MET A 384 -24.12 4.39 -8.44
CA MET A 384 -23.94 4.22 -9.89
C MET A 384 -22.57 4.73 -10.35
N ALA A 385 -22.11 5.84 -9.78
CA ALA A 385 -20.77 6.36 -10.00
C ALA A 385 -19.71 5.36 -9.50
N ALA A 386 -19.87 4.77 -8.31
CA ALA A 386 -18.95 3.74 -7.80
C ALA A 386 -18.89 2.50 -8.71
N LEU A 387 -20.02 2.02 -9.23
CA LEU A 387 -20.06 0.94 -10.21
C LEU A 387 -19.33 1.31 -11.52
N THR A 388 -19.47 2.56 -11.96
CA THR A 388 -18.76 3.07 -13.14
C THR A 388 -17.25 3.14 -12.91
N ILE A 389 -16.83 3.62 -11.74
CA ILE A 389 -15.42 3.64 -11.32
C ILE A 389 -14.87 2.21 -11.27
N MET A 390 -15.62 1.25 -10.71
CA MET A 390 -15.23 -0.15 -10.67
C MET A 390 -15.01 -0.73 -12.08
N GLY A 391 -15.98 -0.56 -12.98
CA GLY A 391 -15.88 -1.10 -14.35
C GLY A 391 -14.74 -0.46 -15.15
N LYS A 392 -14.69 0.87 -15.20
CA LYS A 392 -13.67 1.60 -15.96
C LYS A 392 -12.29 1.49 -15.33
N GLY A 393 -12.21 1.51 -14.01
CA GLY A 393 -10.97 1.40 -13.25
C GLY A 393 -10.30 0.03 -13.44
N MET A 394 -11.05 -1.06 -13.25
CA MET A 394 -10.53 -2.41 -13.51
C MET A 394 -10.10 -2.57 -14.97
N ALA A 395 -10.93 -2.13 -15.93
CA ALA A 395 -10.59 -2.20 -17.35
C ALA A 395 -9.30 -1.42 -17.68
N GLY A 396 -9.14 -0.23 -17.11
CA GLY A 396 -7.95 0.59 -17.32
C GLY A 396 -6.68 -0.02 -16.71
N ILE A 397 -6.77 -0.61 -15.51
CA ILE A 397 -5.64 -1.33 -14.90
C ILE A 397 -5.23 -2.51 -15.78
N PHE A 398 -6.19 -3.34 -16.22
CA PHE A 398 -5.89 -4.45 -17.13
C PHE A 398 -5.30 -3.97 -18.45
N ALA A 399 -5.82 -2.89 -19.03
CA ALA A 399 -5.28 -2.31 -20.26
C ALA A 399 -3.83 -1.82 -20.08
N ALA A 400 -3.54 -1.07 -19.02
CA ALA A 400 -2.19 -0.61 -18.70
C ALA A 400 -1.22 -1.78 -18.49
N ILE A 401 -1.65 -2.80 -17.76
CA ILE A 401 -0.87 -4.01 -17.52
C ILE A 401 -0.63 -4.80 -18.83
N LEU A 402 -1.62 -4.89 -19.72
CA LEU A 402 -1.46 -5.50 -21.04
C LEU A 402 -0.49 -4.73 -21.94
N ILE A 403 -0.47 -3.40 -21.85
CA ILE A 403 0.52 -2.56 -22.55
C ILE A 403 1.93 -2.82 -22.00
N ILE A 404 2.09 -2.91 -20.68
CA ILE A 404 3.38 -3.24 -20.05
C ILE A 404 3.83 -4.65 -20.46
N LEU A 405 2.92 -5.62 -20.50
CA LEU A 405 3.18 -6.97 -20.98
C LEU A 405 3.68 -6.99 -22.43
N LEU A 406 3.02 -6.24 -23.32
CA LEU A 406 3.41 -6.10 -24.71
C LEU A 406 4.81 -5.47 -24.83
N LEU A 407 5.08 -4.42 -24.06
CA LEU A 407 6.40 -3.79 -23.98
C LEU A 407 7.48 -4.81 -23.56
N VAL A 408 7.26 -5.54 -22.47
CA VAL A 408 8.22 -6.55 -21.98
C VAL A 408 8.44 -7.63 -23.03
N TRP A 409 7.40 -8.04 -23.77
CA TRP A 409 7.53 -8.96 -24.88
C TRP A 409 8.37 -8.40 -26.03
N ILE A 410 8.17 -7.14 -26.42
CA ILE A 410 8.97 -6.45 -27.45
C ILE A 410 10.44 -6.36 -27.00
N LEU A 411 10.69 -5.88 -25.78
CA LEU A 411 12.05 -5.75 -25.22
C LEU A 411 12.80 -7.09 -25.20
N ARG A 412 12.10 -8.18 -24.88
CA ARG A 412 12.65 -9.55 -24.94
C ARG A 412 12.99 -10.01 -26.34
N LYS A 413 12.23 -9.59 -27.35
CA LYS A 413 12.47 -9.96 -28.74
C LYS A 413 13.65 -9.19 -29.33
N VAL A 414 13.81 -7.91 -28.95
CA VAL A 414 14.92 -7.04 -29.39
C VAL A 414 16.25 -7.41 -28.72
N SER A 415 16.21 -7.96 -27.52
CA SER A 415 17.42 -8.35 -26.76
C SER A 415 17.93 -9.78 -27.06
N ARG A 416 17.23 -10.55 -27.90
CA ARG A 416 17.70 -11.84 -28.41
C ARG A 416 18.35 -11.63 -29.76
#